data_AF-A0A1G7GX34-F1
#
_entry.id   AF-A0A1G7GX34-F1
#
_cell.length_a   1.000
_cell.length_b   1.000
_cell.length_c   1.000
_cell.angle_alpha   90.00
_cell.angle_beta   90.00
_cell.angle_gamma   90.00
#
_symmetry.space_group_name_H-M   'P 1'
#
loop_
_entity.id
_entity.type
_entity.pdbx_description
1 polymer ?
#
loop_
_entity_poly.entity_id
_entity_poly.type
_entity_poly.pdbx_seq_one_letter_code
_entity_poly.pdbx_strand_id
1 'polypeptide(L)'
;MSDLRVDFDTTDRAETRQGHDALIAWSPDLSVSSPTLDLHHQILVGCLNRMILLQGNWRDCLPAVRRELALVMNYCRIHFFIEEAAMKLAQVPDETVQEHTAIHRRIVGKMSDAVGAFKSDPLGFPFDETLRFLNMWLVRHIQDEDKKHYAEALRAFHGVEVDLRKYKYAQISRKLKLKEDPTRTAAAGDTLSGRWVSIIESNMERRAFMARVFQDQGMRVSQANNVLDAPVLIDANMPEVVFLDWSMRDALPFARELYSKRNAAVVASYFGDPMEIIDQCDLEGVANILAHPASAVDIISVTRETLDALVPLRALVLERLEG
;
A
#
# COMPACT_ATOMS: atom_id res chain seq x y z
N MET A 1 -19.17 28.37 -22.00
CA MET A 1 -19.32 28.36 -20.53
C MET A 1 -20.36 27.32 -20.19
N SER A 2 -19.95 26.08 -20.00
CA SER A 2 -20.82 24.93 -19.73
C SER A 2 -20.44 24.41 -18.34
N ASP A 3 -21.35 24.61 -17.39
CA ASP A 3 -21.20 24.32 -15.97
C ASP A 3 -21.41 22.80 -15.77
N LEU A 4 -20.34 22.02 -15.83
CA LEU A 4 -20.33 20.60 -15.45
C LEU A 4 -20.07 20.49 -13.95
N ARG A 5 -21.06 20.88 -13.15
CA ARG A 5 -21.15 20.49 -11.75
C ARG A 5 -21.63 19.04 -11.68
N VAL A 6 -20.70 18.12 -11.47
CA VAL A 6 -21.07 16.77 -11.00
C VAL A 6 -21.57 16.92 -9.58
N ASP A 7 -22.90 16.88 -9.42
CA ASP A 7 -23.56 16.87 -8.12
C ASP A 7 -23.34 15.50 -7.46
N PHE A 8 -22.66 15.50 -6.32
CA PHE A 8 -22.29 14.29 -5.58
C PHE A 8 -23.30 13.92 -4.47
N ASP A 9 -24.49 14.54 -4.49
CA ASP A 9 -25.50 14.49 -3.41
C ASP A 9 -26.91 14.10 -3.88
N THR A 10 -27.10 13.78 -5.17
CA THR A 10 -28.39 13.26 -5.64
C THR A 10 -28.45 11.75 -5.47
N THR A 11 -29.16 11.33 -4.42
CA THR A 11 -29.76 9.99 -4.37
C THR A 11 -30.72 9.85 -5.54
N ASP A 12 -30.24 9.31 -6.66
CA ASP A 12 -31.11 8.94 -7.77
C ASP A 12 -31.88 7.67 -7.40
N ARG A 13 -33.09 7.88 -6.89
CA ARG A 13 -34.07 6.82 -6.64
C ARG A 13 -34.73 6.43 -7.97
N ALA A 14 -34.00 5.77 -8.86
CA ALA A 14 -34.51 4.80 -9.85
C ALA A 14 -33.48 4.52 -10.96
N GLU A 15 -32.31 3.98 -10.61
CA GLU A 15 -31.53 3.23 -11.60
C GLU A 15 -31.23 1.82 -11.06
N THR A 16 -31.80 0.87 -11.80
CA THR A 16 -31.56 -0.57 -11.88
C THR A 16 -30.62 -1.18 -10.83
N ARG A 17 -31.15 -2.15 -10.07
CA ARG A 17 -30.39 -3.15 -9.31
C ARG A 17 -29.49 -3.96 -10.26
N GLN A 18 -28.38 -3.38 -10.71
CA GLN A 18 -27.23 -4.16 -11.15
C GLN A 18 -26.39 -4.42 -9.91
N GLY A 19 -26.08 -5.69 -9.67
CA GLY A 19 -25.58 -6.19 -8.39
C GLY A 19 -24.29 -5.50 -7.96
N HIS A 20 -24.37 -4.70 -6.89
CA HIS A 20 -23.20 -4.22 -6.15
C HIS A 20 -22.43 -5.38 -5.46
N ASP A 21 -22.99 -6.58 -5.50
CA ASP A 21 -22.44 -7.83 -4.96
C ASP A 21 -21.44 -8.50 -5.92
N ALA A 22 -21.35 -8.05 -7.18
CA ALA A 22 -20.45 -8.63 -8.15
C ALA A 22 -19.01 -8.11 -7.94
N LEU A 23 -18.07 -9.04 -7.81
CA LEU A 23 -16.65 -8.71 -7.78
C LEU A 23 -16.25 -8.02 -9.08
N ILE A 24 -15.47 -6.94 -8.96
CA ILE A 24 -14.94 -6.20 -10.09
C ILE A 24 -13.75 -6.97 -10.65
N ALA A 25 -13.86 -7.44 -11.89
CA ALA A 25 -12.75 -8.03 -12.61
C ALA A 25 -11.87 -6.93 -13.22
N TRP A 26 -10.55 -7.11 -13.17
CA TRP A 26 -9.64 -6.27 -13.92
C TRP A 26 -9.85 -6.49 -15.43
N SER A 27 -9.86 -5.41 -16.20
CA SER A 27 -9.94 -5.46 -17.66
C SER A 27 -9.09 -4.35 -18.27
N PRO A 28 -8.72 -4.46 -19.57
CA PRO A 28 -8.07 -3.37 -20.29
C PRO A 28 -8.86 -2.05 -20.27
N ASP A 29 -10.17 -2.10 -20.00
CA ASP A 29 -11.00 -0.90 -19.87
C ASP A 29 -10.74 -0.12 -18.58
N LEU A 30 -9.95 -0.66 -17.65
CA LEU A 30 -9.48 0.03 -16.44
C LEU A 30 -8.00 0.44 -16.53
N SER A 31 -7.34 0.19 -17.68
CA SER A 31 -5.94 0.57 -17.91
C SER A 31 -5.83 2.02 -18.37
N VAL A 32 -4.85 2.74 -17.83
CA VAL A 32 -4.46 4.11 -18.24
C VAL A 32 -3.16 4.12 -19.04
N SER A 33 -2.79 2.97 -19.62
CA SER A 33 -1.54 2.79 -20.38
C SER A 33 -0.26 3.05 -19.57
N SER A 34 -0.31 2.87 -18.25
CA SER A 34 0.87 2.87 -17.37
C SER A 34 0.83 1.63 -16.49
N PRO A 35 1.77 0.67 -16.65
CA PRO A 35 1.84 -0.50 -15.80
C PRO A 35 1.90 -0.18 -14.29
N THR A 36 2.61 0.89 -13.90
CA THR A 36 2.68 1.32 -12.50
C THR A 36 1.31 1.78 -11.98
N LEU A 37 0.59 2.65 -12.71
CA LEU A 37 -0.73 3.13 -12.26
C LEU A 37 -1.82 2.05 -12.38
N ASP A 38 -1.75 1.21 -13.41
CA ASP A 38 -2.67 0.08 -13.60
C ASP A 38 -2.60 -0.91 -12.43
N LEU A 39 -1.38 -1.15 -11.94
CA LEU A 39 -1.16 -1.94 -10.75
C LEU A 39 -1.78 -1.28 -9.51
N HIS A 40 -1.69 0.06 -9.38
CA HIS A 40 -2.33 0.78 -8.28
C HIS A 40 -3.85 0.61 -8.32
N HIS A 41 -4.45 0.71 -9.50
CA HIS A 41 -5.87 0.47 -9.70
C HIS A 41 -6.26 -0.96 -9.33
N GLN A 42 -5.48 -1.97 -9.76
CA GLN A 42 -5.71 -3.37 -9.37
C GLN A 42 -5.67 -3.57 -7.86
N ILE A 43 -4.79 -2.86 -7.15
CA ILE A 43 -4.74 -2.86 -5.69
C ILE A 43 -6.01 -2.29 -5.07
N LEU A 44 -6.47 -1.13 -5.53
CA LEU A 44 -7.70 -0.51 -5.05
C LEU A 44 -8.93 -1.38 -5.35
N VAL A 45 -9.00 -1.97 -6.55
CA VAL A 45 -10.03 -2.93 -6.94
C VAL A 45 -10.01 -4.16 -6.03
N GLY A 46 -8.84 -4.69 -5.69
CA GLY A 46 -8.70 -5.80 -4.75
C GLY A 46 -9.22 -5.48 -3.35
N CYS A 47 -8.95 -4.28 -2.84
CA CYS A 47 -9.48 -3.81 -1.55
C CYS A 47 -11.00 -3.69 -1.58
N LEU A 48 -11.54 -3.09 -2.64
CA LEU A 48 -12.97 -2.97 -2.85
C LEU A 48 -13.64 -4.34 -2.93
N ASN A 49 -13.08 -5.27 -3.69
CA ASN A 49 -13.57 -6.64 -3.77
C ASN A 49 -13.51 -7.38 -2.42
N ARG A 50 -12.57 -7.06 -1.52
CA ARG A 50 -12.57 -7.58 -0.14
C ARG A 50 -13.72 -6.98 0.67
N MET A 51 -13.99 -5.69 0.51
CA MET A 51 -15.15 -5.05 1.13
C MET A 51 -16.48 -5.63 0.62
N ILE A 52 -16.62 -5.90 -0.68
CA ILE A 52 -17.82 -6.56 -1.24
C ILE A 52 -18.08 -7.91 -0.55
N LEU A 53 -17.04 -8.74 -0.38
CA LEU A 53 -17.19 -10.04 0.29
C LEU A 53 -17.59 -9.95 1.78
N LEU A 54 -17.34 -8.81 2.44
CA LEU A 54 -17.73 -8.61 3.83
C LEU A 54 -19.21 -8.17 3.95
N GLN A 55 -19.87 -7.74 2.88
CA GLN A 55 -21.18 -7.08 2.96
C GLN A 55 -22.25 -7.88 3.72
N GLY A 56 -22.24 -9.22 3.62
CA GLY A 56 -23.20 -10.07 4.33
C GLY A 56 -22.93 -10.25 5.84
N ASN A 57 -21.71 -10.03 6.31
CA ASN A 57 -21.28 -10.35 7.67
C ASN A 57 -20.31 -9.31 8.28
N TRP A 58 -20.24 -8.11 7.73
CA TRP A 58 -19.22 -7.12 8.07
C TRP A 58 -19.22 -6.73 9.56
N ARG A 59 -20.38 -6.81 10.23
CA ARG A 59 -20.53 -6.55 11.67
C ARG A 59 -19.79 -7.55 12.55
N ASP A 60 -19.65 -8.79 12.09
CA ASP A 60 -18.84 -9.82 12.76
C ASP A 60 -17.36 -9.74 12.36
N CYS A 61 -17.05 -8.90 11.37
CA CYS A 61 -15.73 -8.77 10.74
C CYS A 61 -15.15 -7.35 10.83
N LEU A 62 -15.51 -6.59 11.87
CA LEU A 62 -15.05 -5.20 12.08
C LEU A 62 -13.53 -5.01 11.95
N PRO A 63 -12.66 -5.91 12.44
CA PRO A 63 -11.22 -5.78 12.22
C PRO A 63 -10.82 -5.79 10.74
N ALA A 64 -11.50 -6.60 9.91
CA ALA A 64 -11.27 -6.65 8.48
C ALA A 64 -11.78 -5.38 7.80
N VAL A 65 -12.97 -4.88 8.17
CA VAL A 65 -13.49 -3.60 7.66
C VAL A 65 -12.54 -2.45 7.97
N ARG A 66 -12.09 -2.35 9.22
CA ARG A 66 -11.09 -1.34 9.65
C ARG A 66 -9.84 -1.41 8.79
N ARG A 67 -9.33 -2.64 8.58
CA ARG A 67 -8.14 -2.89 7.77
C ARG A 67 -8.37 -2.38 6.35
N GLU A 68 -9.42 -2.83 5.66
CA GLU A 68 -9.67 -2.42 4.27
C GLU A 68 -9.91 -0.90 4.12
N LEU A 69 -10.61 -0.25 5.07
CA LEU A 69 -10.78 1.22 5.05
C LEU A 69 -9.46 1.97 5.17
N ALA A 70 -8.58 1.53 6.09
CA ALA A 70 -7.25 2.11 6.25
C ALA A 70 -6.38 1.89 5.00
N LEU A 71 -6.48 0.70 4.42
CA LEU A 71 -5.78 0.30 3.20
C LEU A 71 -6.20 1.17 2.01
N VAL A 72 -7.51 1.27 1.73
CA VAL A 72 -8.01 2.11 0.63
C VAL A 72 -7.62 3.57 0.83
N MET A 73 -7.84 4.13 2.03
CA MET A 73 -7.51 5.54 2.30
C MET A 73 -6.04 5.86 2.03
N ASN A 74 -5.14 5.07 2.61
CA ASN A 74 -3.71 5.36 2.49
C ASN A 74 -3.20 5.09 1.09
N TYR A 75 -3.70 4.03 0.43
CA TYR A 75 -3.29 3.69 -0.92
C TYR A 75 -3.81 4.70 -1.96
N CYS A 76 -5.05 5.19 -1.84
CA CYS A 76 -5.56 6.28 -2.69
C CYS A 76 -4.66 7.52 -2.59
N ARG A 77 -4.22 7.90 -1.39
CA ARG A 77 -3.34 9.08 -1.22
C ARG A 77 -1.99 8.90 -1.91
N ILE A 78 -1.41 7.70 -1.83
CA ILE A 78 -0.14 7.38 -2.51
C ILE A 78 -0.35 7.38 -4.03
N HIS A 79 -1.40 6.71 -4.50
CA HIS A 79 -1.77 6.61 -5.89
C HIS A 79 -1.97 8.01 -6.51
N PHE A 80 -2.83 8.84 -5.93
CA PHE A 80 -3.08 10.20 -6.39
C PHE A 80 -1.81 11.07 -6.42
N PHE A 81 -0.91 10.90 -5.44
CA PHE A 81 0.37 11.61 -5.46
C PHE A 81 1.23 11.22 -6.67
N ILE A 82 1.30 9.93 -6.99
CA ILE A 82 2.10 9.41 -8.11
C ILE A 82 1.45 9.77 -9.44
N GLU A 83 0.13 9.68 -9.52
CA GLU A 83 -0.66 10.05 -10.69
C GLU A 83 -0.53 11.54 -11.02
N GLU A 84 -0.68 12.43 -10.04
CA GLU A 84 -0.49 13.87 -10.24
C GLU A 84 0.95 14.21 -10.67
N ALA A 85 1.95 13.44 -10.19
CA ALA A 85 3.32 13.56 -10.67
C ALA A 85 3.47 13.02 -12.10
N ALA A 86 2.81 11.91 -12.44
CA ALA A 86 2.78 11.32 -13.77
C ALA A 86 2.20 12.30 -14.79
N MET A 87 1.08 12.96 -14.47
CA MET A 87 0.47 13.98 -15.32
C MET A 87 1.44 15.12 -15.63
N LYS A 88 2.17 15.60 -14.61
CA LYS A 88 3.17 16.67 -14.78
C LYS A 88 4.35 16.22 -15.64
N LEU A 89 4.87 15.02 -15.41
CA LEU A 89 5.97 14.45 -16.20
C LEU A 89 5.55 14.20 -17.66
N ALA A 90 4.29 13.85 -17.87
CA ALA A 90 3.67 13.68 -19.19
C ALA A 90 3.25 15.00 -19.85
N GLN A 91 3.58 16.15 -19.26
CA GLN A 91 3.29 17.48 -19.78
C GLN A 91 1.78 17.73 -20.03
N VAL A 92 0.92 17.12 -19.22
CA VAL A 92 -0.52 17.42 -19.21
C VAL A 92 -0.72 18.89 -18.82
N PRO A 93 -1.64 19.63 -19.46
CA PRO A 93 -1.87 21.04 -19.12
C PRO A 93 -2.18 21.25 -17.63
N ASP A 94 -1.58 22.30 -17.04
CA ASP A 94 -1.71 22.59 -15.61
C ASP A 94 -3.17 22.75 -15.15
N GLU A 95 -4.04 23.30 -16.00
CA GLU A 95 -5.48 23.43 -15.71
C GLU A 95 -6.14 22.05 -15.53
N THR A 96 -5.84 21.11 -16.43
CA THR A 96 -6.32 19.72 -16.34
C THR A 96 -5.75 18.99 -15.11
N VAL A 97 -4.48 19.21 -14.79
CA VAL A 97 -3.88 18.68 -13.55
C VAL A 97 -4.63 19.22 -12.32
N GLN A 98 -4.92 20.52 -12.29
CA GLN A 98 -5.64 21.14 -11.16
C GLN A 98 -7.07 20.63 -11.01
N GLU A 99 -7.80 20.46 -12.12
CA GLU A 99 -9.14 19.87 -12.14
C GLU A 99 -9.12 18.45 -11.57
N HIS A 100 -8.18 17.63 -12.05
CA HIS A 100 -8.00 16.26 -11.60
C HIS A 100 -7.60 16.18 -10.11
N THR A 101 -6.64 16.98 -9.65
CA THR A 101 -6.27 17.10 -8.21
C THR A 101 -7.44 17.59 -7.35
N ALA A 102 -8.38 18.38 -7.88
CA ALA A 102 -9.58 18.79 -7.14
C ALA A 102 -10.59 17.64 -6.98
N ILE A 103 -10.64 16.70 -7.93
CA ILE A 103 -11.40 15.45 -7.81
C ILE A 103 -10.79 14.60 -6.69
N HIS A 104 -9.47 14.35 -6.71
CA HIS A 104 -8.73 13.63 -5.66
C HIS A 104 -9.02 14.15 -4.26
N ARG A 105 -8.96 15.48 -4.07
CA ARG A 105 -9.24 16.10 -2.77
C ARG A 105 -10.64 15.81 -2.26
N ARG A 106 -11.66 15.80 -3.13
CA ARG A 106 -13.04 15.46 -2.75
C ARG A 106 -13.18 14.01 -2.30
N ILE A 107 -12.51 13.10 -3.00
CA ILE A 107 -12.50 11.67 -2.69
C ILE A 107 -11.84 11.41 -1.34
N VAL A 108 -10.66 11.98 -1.11
CA VAL A 108 -9.95 11.87 0.18
C VAL A 108 -10.78 12.45 1.33
N GLY A 109 -11.54 13.53 1.08
CA GLY A 109 -12.49 14.09 2.04
C GLY A 109 -13.55 13.07 2.45
N LYS A 110 -14.33 12.56 1.48
CA LYS A 110 -15.38 11.54 1.74
C LYS A 110 -14.83 10.28 2.41
N MET A 111 -13.66 9.81 1.99
CA MET A 111 -13.00 8.67 2.62
C MET A 111 -12.59 8.97 4.07
N SER A 112 -12.21 10.21 4.37
CA SER A 112 -11.80 10.59 5.73
C SER A 112 -13.00 10.61 6.66
N ASP A 113 -14.16 11.06 6.15
CA ASP A 113 -15.43 11.02 6.87
C ASP A 113 -15.86 9.58 7.16
N ALA A 114 -15.76 8.67 6.18
CA ALA A 114 -16.06 7.25 6.37
C ALA A 114 -15.14 6.58 7.42
N VAL A 115 -13.84 6.83 7.36
CA VAL A 115 -12.88 6.35 8.36
C VAL A 115 -13.17 6.94 9.74
N GLY A 116 -13.54 8.21 9.82
CA GLY A 116 -13.95 8.89 11.05
C GLY A 116 -15.20 8.27 11.66
N ALA A 117 -16.24 8.04 10.85
CA ALA A 117 -17.49 7.41 11.26
C ALA A 117 -17.27 5.98 11.78
N PHE A 118 -16.47 5.17 11.07
CA PHE A 118 -16.11 3.83 11.53
C PHE A 118 -15.37 3.87 12.86
N LYS A 119 -14.45 4.83 13.04
CA LYS A 119 -13.71 4.99 14.29
C LYS A 119 -14.60 5.39 15.46
N SER A 120 -15.58 6.26 15.24
CA SER A 120 -16.47 6.73 16.30
C SER A 120 -17.50 5.69 16.73
N ASP A 121 -18.07 4.96 15.77
CA ASP A 121 -19.06 3.91 16.01
C ASP A 121 -18.92 2.81 14.94
N PRO A 122 -18.10 1.78 15.21
CA PRO A 122 -17.92 0.67 14.28
C PRO A 122 -19.22 -0.10 13.98
N LEU A 123 -20.17 -0.18 14.92
CA LEU A 123 -21.41 -0.96 14.75
C LEU A 123 -22.47 -0.19 13.98
N GLY A 124 -22.48 1.14 14.13
CA GLY A 124 -23.31 2.08 13.37
C GLY A 124 -22.72 2.51 12.03
N PHE A 125 -21.54 2.00 11.66
CA PHE A 125 -20.86 2.38 10.42
C PHE A 125 -21.76 2.17 9.17
N PRO A 126 -21.89 3.19 8.29
CA PRO A 126 -22.69 3.08 7.07
C PRO A 126 -21.94 2.27 5.99
N PHE A 127 -21.82 0.96 6.23
CA PHE A 127 -21.04 0.05 5.38
C PHE A 127 -21.52 0.04 3.93
N ASP A 128 -22.80 -0.18 3.69
CA ASP A 128 -23.35 -0.29 2.33
C ASP A 128 -23.22 1.01 1.54
N GLU A 129 -23.37 2.16 2.20
CA GLU A 129 -23.19 3.47 1.57
C GLU A 129 -21.72 3.72 1.22
N THR A 130 -20.81 3.40 2.13
CA THR A 130 -19.37 3.51 1.87
C THR A 130 -18.95 2.57 0.74
N LEU A 131 -19.46 1.33 0.71
CA LEU A 131 -19.18 0.37 -0.34
C LEU A 131 -19.70 0.85 -1.71
N ARG A 132 -20.93 1.37 -1.75
CA ARG A 132 -21.52 1.97 -2.97
C ARG A 132 -20.68 3.14 -3.46
N PHE A 133 -20.27 4.04 -2.55
CA PHE A 133 -19.41 5.17 -2.88
C PHE A 133 -18.09 4.70 -3.48
N LEU A 134 -17.40 3.76 -2.81
CA LEU A 134 -16.11 3.23 -3.28
C LEU A 134 -16.20 2.57 -4.66
N ASN A 135 -17.25 1.78 -4.89
CA ASN A 135 -17.47 1.09 -6.17
C ASN A 135 -17.73 2.09 -7.30
N MET A 136 -18.72 2.97 -7.11
CA MET A 136 -19.08 3.97 -8.09
C MET A 136 -17.89 4.88 -8.40
N TRP A 137 -17.21 5.36 -7.36
CA TRP A 137 -16.11 6.28 -7.50
C TRP A 137 -14.93 5.64 -8.23
N LEU A 138 -14.43 4.49 -7.78
CA LEU A 138 -13.19 3.91 -8.32
C LEU A 138 -13.33 3.61 -9.82
N VAL A 139 -14.42 2.96 -10.22
CA VAL A 139 -14.62 2.58 -11.63
C VAL A 139 -14.83 3.81 -12.51
N ARG A 140 -15.71 4.74 -12.10
CA ARG A 140 -15.97 5.95 -12.90
C ARG A 140 -14.77 6.88 -12.95
N HIS A 141 -14.02 7.02 -11.86
CA HIS A 141 -12.82 7.85 -11.85
C HIS A 141 -11.79 7.34 -12.88
N ILE A 142 -11.47 6.04 -12.84
CA ILE A 142 -10.55 5.44 -13.80
C ILE A 142 -11.01 5.64 -15.26
N GLN A 143 -12.31 5.44 -15.51
CA GLN A 143 -12.84 5.47 -16.88
C GLN A 143 -13.06 6.90 -17.41
N ASP A 144 -13.58 7.80 -16.58
CA ASP A 144 -14.09 9.10 -17.00
C ASP A 144 -13.11 10.25 -16.69
N GLU A 145 -12.24 10.08 -15.71
CA GLU A 145 -11.29 11.12 -15.27
C GLU A 145 -9.86 10.74 -15.66
N ASP A 146 -9.36 9.58 -15.23
CA ASP A 146 -7.95 9.21 -15.39
C ASP A 146 -7.60 9.01 -16.87
N LYS A 147 -8.40 8.18 -17.55
CA LYS A 147 -8.27 7.93 -18.99
C LYS A 147 -8.37 9.21 -19.81
N LYS A 148 -9.37 10.04 -19.47
CA LYS A 148 -9.66 11.27 -20.19
C LYS A 148 -8.57 12.33 -19.99
N HIS A 149 -8.06 12.47 -18.77
CA HIS A 149 -7.14 13.56 -18.43
C HIS A 149 -5.70 13.28 -18.82
N TYR A 150 -5.24 12.02 -18.82
CA TYR A 150 -3.81 11.78 -19.05
C TYR A 150 -3.39 10.47 -19.74
N ALA A 151 -4.27 9.48 -19.96
CA ALA A 151 -3.82 8.19 -20.52
C ALA A 151 -3.18 8.31 -21.91
N GLU A 152 -3.67 9.21 -22.77
CA GLU A 152 -3.06 9.49 -24.07
C GLU A 152 -1.67 10.14 -23.92
N ALA A 153 -1.54 11.09 -23.00
CA ALA A 153 -0.26 11.76 -22.72
C ALA A 153 0.79 10.75 -22.20
N LEU A 154 0.42 9.85 -21.28
CA LEU A 154 1.34 8.80 -20.81
C LEU A 154 1.79 7.87 -21.92
N ARG A 155 0.89 7.51 -22.85
CA ARG A 155 1.25 6.72 -24.03
C ARG A 155 2.23 7.45 -24.95
N ALA A 156 2.14 8.77 -25.05
CA ALA A 156 3.08 9.57 -25.86
C ALA A 156 4.47 9.69 -25.18
N PHE A 157 4.51 9.89 -23.87
CA PHE A 157 5.75 10.15 -23.11
C PHE A 157 6.28 8.90 -22.38
N HIS A 158 6.89 7.99 -23.14
CA HIS A 158 7.39 6.69 -22.65
C HIS A 158 8.41 6.77 -21.50
N GLY A 159 9.09 7.91 -21.32
CA GLY A 159 10.04 8.12 -20.23
C GLY A 159 9.40 8.24 -18.84
N VAL A 160 8.11 8.59 -18.78
CA VAL A 160 7.40 8.82 -17.52
C VAL A 160 7.38 7.57 -16.66
N GLU A 161 7.11 6.40 -17.25
CA GLU A 161 7.04 5.13 -16.53
C GLU A 161 8.35 4.78 -15.80
N VAL A 162 9.50 5.10 -16.40
CA VAL A 162 10.82 4.88 -15.77
C VAL A 162 10.97 5.77 -14.54
N ASP A 163 10.46 7.00 -14.58
CA ASP A 163 10.49 7.90 -13.45
C ASP A 163 9.48 7.49 -12.36
N LEU A 164 8.31 6.99 -12.74
CA LEU A 164 7.32 6.51 -11.78
C LEU A 164 7.85 5.33 -10.94
N ARG A 165 8.58 4.41 -11.56
CA ARG A 165 9.17 3.24 -10.87
C ARG A 165 10.23 3.61 -9.83
N LYS A 166 10.79 4.82 -9.89
CA LYS A 166 11.75 5.31 -8.89
C LYS A 166 11.07 5.71 -7.58
N TYR A 167 9.77 5.98 -7.60
CA TYR A 167 9.05 6.35 -6.39
C TYR A 167 9.05 5.19 -5.38
N LYS A 168 9.49 5.50 -4.15
CA LYS A 168 9.40 4.57 -3.03
C LYS A 168 8.18 4.93 -2.19
N TYR A 169 7.23 4.00 -2.06
CA TYR A 169 5.98 4.25 -1.34
C TYR A 169 6.21 4.65 0.13
N ALA A 170 7.26 4.16 0.78
CA ALA A 170 7.65 4.58 2.13
C ALA A 170 7.98 6.08 2.20
N GLN A 171 8.75 6.60 1.24
CA GLN A 171 9.10 8.03 1.17
C GLN A 171 7.87 8.90 0.91
N ILE A 172 6.97 8.44 0.03
CA ILE A 172 5.71 9.13 -0.25
C ILE A 172 4.83 9.13 1.01
N SER A 173 4.69 7.99 1.68
CA SER A 173 3.89 7.86 2.91
C SER A 173 4.35 8.85 3.98
N ARG A 174 5.67 9.00 4.16
CA ARG A 174 6.26 10.00 5.06
C ARG A 174 5.95 11.42 4.61
N LYS A 175 6.15 11.73 3.33
CA LYS A 175 5.86 13.07 2.76
C LYS A 175 4.39 13.46 2.96
N LEU A 176 3.49 12.49 2.81
CA LEU A 176 2.05 12.65 3.01
C LEU A 176 1.62 12.55 4.49
N LYS A 177 2.56 12.29 5.41
CA LYS A 177 2.31 12.12 6.86
C LYS A 177 1.21 11.11 7.15
N LEU A 178 1.17 10.02 6.40
CA LEU A 178 0.21 8.94 6.62
C LEU A 178 0.53 8.27 7.97
N LYS A 179 -0.48 8.01 8.81
CA LYS A 179 -0.33 7.32 10.09
C LYS A 179 -0.91 5.92 9.99
N GLU A 180 -0.24 4.93 10.59
CA GLU A 180 -0.83 3.63 10.91
C GLU A 180 -2.04 3.85 11.81
N ASP A 181 -3.23 3.73 11.23
CA ASP A 181 -4.49 3.68 11.96
C ASP A 181 -4.79 4.90 12.86
N PRO A 182 -5.72 5.81 12.49
CA PRO A 182 -6.12 6.90 13.37
C PRO A 182 -6.67 6.42 14.73
N THR A 183 -7.00 5.12 14.89
CA THR A 183 -7.46 4.50 16.14
C THR A 183 -6.33 3.90 17.00
N ARG A 184 -5.13 3.67 16.44
CA ARG A 184 -3.97 3.27 17.23
C ARG A 184 -3.50 4.50 18.00
N THR A 185 -3.82 4.55 19.29
CA THR A 185 -3.17 5.50 20.20
C THR A 185 -1.67 5.30 20.02
N ALA A 186 -0.97 6.37 19.63
CA ALA A 186 0.48 6.42 19.58
C ALA A 186 1.03 6.10 20.97
N ALA A 187 1.19 4.81 21.27
CA ALA A 187 1.78 4.34 22.49
C ALA A 187 3.31 4.45 22.31
N ALA A 188 3.87 5.45 22.98
CA ALA A 188 5.29 5.77 23.12
C ALA A 188 6.05 6.18 21.84
N GLY A 189 6.53 7.41 21.84
CA GLY A 189 7.21 8.03 20.70
C GLY A 189 8.57 7.42 20.34
N ASP A 190 8.90 7.51 19.05
CA ASP A 190 10.22 7.76 18.44
C ASP A 190 11.44 6.90 18.81
N THR A 191 11.33 5.94 19.73
CA THR A 191 12.44 5.11 20.18
C THR A 191 12.33 3.70 19.64
N LEU A 192 13.37 3.24 18.94
CA LEU A 192 13.52 1.84 18.53
C LEU A 192 13.77 0.90 19.73
N SER A 193 14.18 1.45 20.88
CA SER A 193 14.52 0.67 22.06
C SER A 193 13.38 -0.25 22.53
N GLY A 194 13.72 -1.49 22.85
CA GLY A 194 12.79 -2.51 23.34
C GLY A 194 12.00 -3.23 22.25
N ARG A 195 11.93 -2.69 21.03
CA ARG A 195 11.26 -3.29 19.87
C ARG A 195 12.02 -4.52 19.37
N TRP A 196 11.28 -5.49 18.82
CA TRP A 196 11.87 -6.72 18.27
C TRP A 196 12.15 -6.62 16.77
N VAL A 197 13.35 -7.05 16.37
CA VAL A 197 13.76 -7.24 14.98
C VAL A 197 14.32 -8.64 14.78
N SER A 198 13.95 -9.29 13.68
CA SER A 198 14.56 -10.53 13.23
C SER A 198 15.46 -10.26 12.02
N ILE A 199 16.67 -10.79 12.03
CA ILE A 199 17.59 -10.76 10.89
C ILE A 199 17.75 -12.17 10.33
N ILE A 200 17.21 -12.40 9.15
CA ILE A 200 17.30 -13.64 8.39
C ILE A 200 18.25 -13.34 7.22
N GLU A 201 19.55 -13.53 7.44
CA GLU A 201 20.60 -13.07 6.52
C GLU A 201 21.64 -14.16 6.34
N SER A 202 21.98 -14.58 5.12
CA SER A 202 22.89 -15.71 4.91
C SER A 202 24.35 -15.30 5.17
N ASN A 203 24.69 -14.07 4.80
CA ASN A 203 26.03 -13.53 4.96
C ASN A 203 26.31 -13.19 6.44
N MET A 204 27.31 -13.88 7.01
CA MET A 204 27.66 -13.74 8.43
C MET A 204 28.07 -12.31 8.81
N GLU A 205 28.83 -11.62 7.96
CA GLU A 205 29.32 -10.27 8.24
C GLU A 205 28.19 -9.25 8.23
N ARG A 206 27.33 -9.28 7.21
CA ARG A 206 26.12 -8.42 7.16
C ARG A 206 25.20 -8.68 8.34
N ARG A 207 24.97 -9.94 8.67
CA ARG A 207 24.11 -10.34 9.79
C ARG A 207 24.65 -9.82 11.12
N ALA A 208 25.94 -10.02 11.39
CA ALA A 208 26.59 -9.53 12.59
C ALA A 208 26.61 -8.00 12.67
N PHE A 209 26.87 -7.32 11.55
CA PHE A 209 26.86 -5.87 11.47
C PHE A 209 25.48 -5.28 11.77
N MET A 210 24.42 -5.77 11.10
CA MET A 210 23.04 -5.35 11.37
C MET A 210 22.63 -5.62 12.82
N ALA A 211 22.97 -6.80 13.36
CA ALA A 211 22.66 -7.13 14.74
C ALA A 211 23.29 -6.14 15.73
N ARG A 212 24.55 -5.76 15.49
CA ARG A 212 25.23 -4.76 16.31
C ARG A 212 24.55 -3.39 16.23
N VAL A 213 24.24 -2.93 15.02
CA VAL A 213 23.55 -1.64 14.79
C VAL A 213 22.22 -1.58 15.55
N PHE A 214 21.42 -2.65 15.51
CA PHE A 214 20.14 -2.69 16.22
C PHE A 214 20.28 -2.78 17.74
N GLN A 215 21.24 -3.56 18.23
CA GLN A 215 21.55 -3.64 19.66
C GLN A 215 22.02 -2.27 20.21
N ASP A 216 22.80 -1.51 19.42
CA ASP A 216 23.23 -0.16 19.79
C ASP A 216 22.04 0.83 19.84
N GLN A 217 20.94 0.57 19.14
CA GLN A 217 19.67 1.30 19.28
C GLN A 217 18.76 0.75 20.40
N GLY A 218 19.22 -0.26 21.14
CA GLY A 218 18.47 -0.91 22.22
C GLY A 218 17.35 -1.83 21.74
N MET A 219 17.34 -2.24 20.47
CA MET A 219 16.38 -3.23 19.96
C MET A 219 16.74 -4.64 20.44
N ARG A 220 15.72 -5.50 20.55
CA ARG A 220 15.88 -6.93 20.78
C ARG A 220 16.04 -7.63 19.44
N VAL A 221 17.08 -8.45 19.30
CA VAL A 221 17.48 -9.03 18.01
C VAL A 221 17.42 -10.55 18.07
N SER A 222 16.67 -11.16 17.16
CA SER A 222 16.75 -12.58 16.79
C SER A 222 17.43 -12.74 15.44
N GLN A 223 18.16 -13.84 15.24
CA GLN A 223 18.96 -14.04 14.03
C GLN A 223 18.81 -15.48 13.50
N ALA A 224 18.72 -15.62 12.18
CA ALA A 224 18.86 -16.87 11.47
C ALA A 224 19.81 -16.68 10.27
N ASN A 225 20.46 -17.74 9.84
CA ASN A 225 21.29 -17.74 8.63
C ASN A 225 20.60 -18.40 7.42
N ASN A 226 19.36 -18.85 7.59
CA ASN A 226 18.55 -19.51 6.58
C ASN A 226 17.06 -19.27 6.86
N VAL A 227 16.21 -19.49 5.84
CA VAL A 227 14.76 -19.31 5.93
C VAL A 227 14.07 -20.44 6.72
N LEU A 228 14.61 -21.67 6.71
CA LEU A 228 14.02 -22.84 7.38
C LEU A 228 13.87 -22.64 8.90
N ASP A 229 14.84 -21.98 9.54
CA ASP A 229 14.83 -21.73 10.98
C ASP A 229 14.02 -20.47 11.36
N ALA A 230 13.66 -19.63 10.38
CA ALA A 230 13.03 -18.34 10.60
C ALA A 230 11.63 -18.42 11.24
N PRO A 231 10.72 -19.35 10.88
CA PRO A 231 9.38 -19.42 11.46
C PRO A 231 9.39 -19.56 12.99
N VAL A 232 10.22 -20.47 13.53
CA VAL A 232 10.31 -20.70 14.98
C VAL A 232 10.78 -19.44 15.71
N LEU A 233 11.75 -18.73 15.14
CA LEU A 233 12.27 -17.48 15.71
C LEU A 233 11.22 -16.36 15.66
N ILE A 234 10.48 -16.24 14.57
CA ILE A 234 9.45 -15.22 14.41
C ILE A 234 8.28 -15.48 15.36
N ASP A 235 7.85 -16.73 15.50
CA ASP A 235 6.77 -17.09 16.41
C ASP A 235 7.18 -16.89 17.89
N ALA A 236 8.44 -17.20 18.24
CA ALA A 236 8.94 -17.03 19.60
C ALA A 236 9.12 -15.56 20.03
N ASN A 237 9.54 -14.70 19.10
CA ASN A 237 9.94 -13.32 19.43
C ASN A 237 8.93 -12.25 18.96
N MET A 238 8.01 -12.61 18.06
CA MET A 238 7.02 -11.70 17.46
C MET A 238 7.63 -10.36 17.01
N PRO A 239 8.58 -10.38 16.07
CA PRO A 239 9.25 -9.16 15.62
C PRO A 239 8.28 -8.20 14.93
N GLU A 240 8.54 -6.91 15.07
CA GLU A 240 7.80 -5.87 14.33
C GLU A 240 8.34 -5.70 12.91
N VAL A 241 9.64 -5.99 12.72
CA VAL A 241 10.31 -5.94 11.42
C VAL A 241 11.25 -7.12 11.22
N VAL A 242 11.27 -7.66 10.01
CA VAL A 242 12.13 -8.76 9.58
C VAL A 242 13.03 -8.29 8.44
N PHE A 243 14.34 -8.34 8.63
CA PHE A 243 15.30 -8.19 7.55
C PHE A 243 15.54 -9.55 6.93
N LEU A 244 15.25 -9.68 5.63
CA LEU A 244 15.34 -10.93 4.89
C LEU A 244 16.31 -10.78 3.74
N ASP A 245 17.40 -11.54 3.75
CA ASP A 245 18.31 -11.62 2.61
C ASP A 245 17.58 -12.17 1.40
N TRP A 246 17.39 -11.27 0.44
CA TRP A 246 16.58 -11.49 -0.75
C TRP A 246 17.21 -12.47 -1.73
N SER A 247 18.51 -12.76 -1.57
CA SER A 247 19.21 -13.76 -2.38
C SER A 247 19.02 -15.20 -1.89
N MET A 248 18.43 -15.39 -0.70
CA MET A 248 18.24 -16.73 -0.17
C MET A 248 17.19 -17.53 -0.94
N ARG A 249 17.41 -18.84 -1.01
CA ARG A 249 16.38 -19.79 -1.45
C ARG A 249 15.16 -19.64 -0.53
N ASP A 250 13.98 -19.62 -1.15
CA ASP A 250 12.68 -19.48 -0.49
C ASP A 250 12.41 -18.11 0.18
N ALA A 251 13.22 -17.07 -0.09
CA ALA A 251 12.97 -15.73 0.43
C ALA A 251 11.62 -15.16 -0.01
N LEU A 252 11.26 -15.29 -1.29
CA LEU A 252 9.99 -14.82 -1.86
C LEU A 252 8.76 -15.46 -1.17
N PRO A 253 8.57 -16.79 -1.23
CA PRO A 253 7.40 -17.42 -0.62
C PRO A 253 7.35 -17.19 0.90
N PHE A 254 8.50 -17.01 1.55
CA PHE A 254 8.54 -16.69 2.97
C PHE A 254 8.13 -15.25 3.28
N ALA A 255 8.63 -14.26 2.52
CA ALA A 255 8.19 -12.87 2.64
C ALA A 255 6.68 -12.76 2.46
N ARG A 256 6.17 -13.49 1.47
CA ARG A 256 4.75 -13.61 1.20
C ARG A 256 3.97 -14.19 2.36
N GLU A 257 4.43 -15.30 2.92
CA GLU A 257 3.81 -15.92 4.09
C GLU A 257 3.76 -14.97 5.28
N LEU A 258 4.88 -14.28 5.57
CA LEU A 258 4.95 -13.31 6.66
C LEU A 258 3.94 -12.21 6.46
N TYR A 259 3.87 -11.67 5.25
CA TYR A 259 2.90 -10.64 4.92
C TYR A 259 1.44 -11.12 5.07
N SER A 260 1.11 -12.34 4.61
CA SER A 260 -0.26 -12.87 4.67
C SER A 260 -0.70 -13.32 6.06
N LYS A 261 0.22 -13.84 6.88
CA LYS A 261 -0.11 -14.56 8.13
C LYS A 261 0.42 -13.90 9.40
N ARG A 262 1.30 -12.90 9.30
CA ARG A 262 1.98 -12.29 10.44
C ARG A 262 1.93 -10.77 10.34
N ASN A 263 1.97 -10.10 11.49
CA ASN A 263 1.98 -8.63 11.55
C ASN A 263 3.42 -8.09 11.68
N ALA A 264 4.32 -8.60 10.83
CA ALA A 264 5.72 -8.23 10.82
C ALA A 264 6.08 -7.65 9.44
N ALA A 265 6.59 -6.43 9.40
CA ALA A 265 6.99 -5.80 8.14
C ALA A 265 8.30 -6.41 7.62
N VAL A 266 8.38 -6.71 6.33
CA VAL A 266 9.58 -7.31 5.73
C VAL A 266 10.42 -6.23 5.06
N VAL A 267 11.73 -6.22 5.33
CA VAL A 267 12.74 -5.47 4.58
C VAL A 267 13.61 -6.44 3.81
N ALA A 268 13.63 -6.32 2.49
CA ALA A 268 14.55 -7.09 1.65
C ALA A 268 15.98 -6.55 1.81
N SER A 269 16.88 -7.36 2.36
CA SER A 269 18.32 -7.13 2.41
C SER A 269 18.92 -7.63 1.10
N TYR A 270 19.48 -6.76 0.27
CA TYR A 270 19.94 -7.13 -1.07
C TYR A 270 21.29 -6.53 -1.41
N PHE A 271 22.19 -7.32 -1.98
CA PHE A 271 23.47 -6.85 -2.48
C PHE A 271 23.36 -6.62 -3.99
N GLY A 272 23.23 -5.36 -4.40
CA GLY A 272 22.99 -4.99 -5.80
C GLY A 272 22.12 -3.75 -5.91
N ASP A 273 21.65 -3.46 -7.13
CA ASP A 273 20.73 -2.36 -7.37
C ASP A 273 19.30 -2.74 -6.91
N PRO A 274 18.68 -2.01 -5.97
CA PRO A 274 17.30 -2.25 -5.55
C PRO A 274 16.29 -2.26 -6.69
N MET A 275 16.57 -1.60 -7.81
CA MET A 275 15.69 -1.57 -8.97
C MET A 275 15.54 -2.95 -9.64
N GLU A 276 16.49 -3.85 -9.44
CA GLU A 276 16.45 -5.22 -10.00
C GLU A 276 15.41 -6.11 -9.31
N ILE A 277 15.10 -5.80 -8.04
CA ILE A 277 14.22 -6.65 -7.20
C ILE A 277 12.92 -5.95 -6.79
N ILE A 278 12.73 -4.68 -7.16
CA ILE A 278 11.61 -3.86 -6.68
C ILE A 278 10.26 -4.48 -7.04
N ASP A 279 10.08 -4.94 -8.28
CA ASP A 279 8.82 -5.53 -8.73
C ASP A 279 8.51 -6.82 -7.98
N GLN A 280 9.52 -7.65 -7.76
CA GLN A 280 9.36 -8.91 -7.03
C GLN A 280 9.06 -8.66 -5.55
N CYS A 281 9.81 -7.75 -4.90
CA CYS A 281 9.59 -7.33 -3.52
C CYS A 281 8.15 -6.85 -3.31
N ASP A 282 7.69 -6.01 -4.22
CA ASP A 282 6.34 -5.50 -4.25
C ASP A 282 5.28 -6.62 -4.37
N LEU A 283 5.48 -7.59 -5.28
CA LEU A 283 4.57 -8.74 -5.46
C LEU A 283 4.49 -9.63 -4.21
N GLU A 284 5.59 -9.76 -3.46
CA GLU A 284 5.68 -10.59 -2.26
C GLU A 284 5.36 -9.86 -0.95
N GLY A 285 5.00 -8.57 -1.00
CA GLY A 285 4.59 -7.82 0.19
C GLY A 285 5.76 -7.32 1.05
N VAL A 286 6.92 -7.11 0.43
CA VAL A 286 8.07 -6.46 1.07
C VAL A 286 7.78 -4.98 1.25
N ALA A 287 8.04 -4.47 2.46
CA ALA A 287 7.75 -3.08 2.82
C ALA A 287 8.84 -2.10 2.36
N ASN A 288 10.11 -2.52 2.39
CA ASN A 288 11.24 -1.68 2.01
C ASN A 288 12.45 -2.53 1.57
N ILE A 289 13.43 -1.89 0.95
CA ILE A 289 14.66 -2.56 0.48
C ILE A 289 15.86 -1.89 1.13
N LEU A 290 16.72 -2.68 1.77
CA LEU A 290 18.05 -2.27 2.22
C LEU A 290 19.08 -2.76 1.19
N ALA A 291 19.61 -1.84 0.40
CA ALA A 291 20.70 -2.10 -0.53
C ALA A 291 22.04 -2.18 0.20
N HIS A 292 22.87 -3.17 -0.14
CA HIS A 292 24.22 -3.31 0.38
C HIS A 292 25.27 -2.90 -0.66
N PRO A 293 26.41 -2.31 -0.24
CA PRO A 293 26.80 -2.06 1.16
C PRO A 293 25.99 -0.93 1.82
N ALA A 294 25.49 -1.20 3.04
CA ALA A 294 24.71 -0.24 3.83
C ALA A 294 25.52 0.28 5.03
N SER A 295 25.36 1.55 5.37
CA SER A 295 25.87 2.10 6.63
C SER A 295 24.90 1.84 7.79
N ALA A 296 25.36 2.08 9.03
CA ALA A 296 24.48 2.05 10.19
C ALA A 296 23.32 3.05 10.07
N VAL A 297 23.57 4.21 9.44
CA VAL A 297 22.54 5.23 9.21
C VAL A 297 21.48 4.71 8.24
N ASP A 298 21.88 4.05 7.16
CA ASP A 298 20.95 3.50 6.18
C ASP A 298 20.05 2.42 6.81
N ILE A 299 20.64 1.51 7.59
CA ILE A 299 19.91 0.46 8.32
C ILE A 299 18.85 1.08 9.22
N ILE A 300 19.22 2.04 10.06
CA ILE A 300 18.28 2.67 11.00
C ILE A 300 17.23 3.52 10.28
N SER A 301 17.62 4.22 9.20
CA SER A 301 16.67 4.99 8.39
C SER A 301 15.62 4.06 7.78
N VAL A 302 16.04 2.98 7.12
CA VAL A 302 15.14 1.99 6.52
C VAL A 302 14.26 1.34 7.58
N THR A 303 14.80 0.99 8.75
CA THR A 303 13.98 0.41 9.84
C THR A 303 12.90 1.37 10.32
N ARG A 304 13.25 2.64 10.59
CA ARG A 304 12.26 3.65 10.99
C ARG A 304 11.24 3.86 9.89
N GLU A 305 11.70 3.98 8.64
CA GLU A 305 10.82 4.08 7.48
C GLU A 305 9.85 2.91 7.41
N THR A 306 10.31 1.67 7.56
CA THR A 306 9.46 0.49 7.50
C THR A 306 8.46 0.42 8.65
N LEU A 307 8.88 0.79 9.86
CA LEU A 307 8.03 0.74 11.05
C LEU A 307 7.02 1.90 11.10
N ASP A 308 7.33 3.02 10.43
CA ASP A 308 6.46 4.19 10.31
C ASP A 308 5.60 4.14 9.03
N ALA A 309 6.06 3.47 7.99
CA ALA A 309 5.39 3.38 6.70
C ALA A 309 4.30 2.32 6.72
N LEU A 310 3.20 2.66 6.05
CA LEU A 310 2.19 1.70 5.67
C LEU A 310 2.82 0.69 4.70
N VAL A 311 2.83 -0.60 5.03
CA VAL A 311 3.17 -1.65 4.05
C VAL A 311 2.06 -1.67 2.99
N PRO A 312 2.33 -1.33 1.72
CA PRO A 312 1.31 -1.33 0.69
C PRO A 312 1.06 -2.74 0.17
N LEU A 313 -0.09 -3.30 0.55
CA LEU A 313 -1.12 -4.03 -0.21
C LEU A 313 -0.85 -4.94 -1.43
N ARG A 314 0.29 -4.88 -2.12
CA ARG A 314 0.44 -5.54 -3.44
C ARG A 314 0.43 -7.07 -3.34
N ALA A 315 0.95 -7.65 -2.26
CA ALA A 315 0.79 -9.09 -2.04
C ALA A 315 -0.68 -9.52 -1.87
N LEU A 316 -1.53 -8.77 -1.15
CA LEU A 316 -2.94 -9.14 -0.95
C LEU A 316 -3.77 -9.19 -2.26
N VAL A 317 -3.23 -8.67 -3.37
CA VAL A 317 -3.90 -8.63 -4.68
C VAL A 317 -3.68 -9.90 -5.48
N LEU A 318 -2.46 -10.45 -5.49
CA LEU A 318 -2.14 -11.67 -6.24
C LEU A 318 -2.75 -12.94 -5.65
N GLU A 319 -3.08 -12.94 -4.36
CA GLU A 319 -3.69 -14.10 -3.68
C GLU A 319 -5.07 -14.49 -4.26
N ARG A 320 -5.68 -13.59 -5.04
CA ARG A 320 -6.96 -13.83 -5.74
C ARG A 320 -6.83 -14.12 -7.23
N LEU A 321 -5.64 -13.99 -7.82
CA LEU A 321 -5.41 -14.38 -9.22
C LEU A 321 -4.99 -15.86 -9.35
N GLU A 322 -4.57 -16.48 -8.24
CA GLU A 322 -4.23 -17.91 -8.16
C GLU A 322 -5.37 -18.79 -7.60
N GLY A 323 -6.59 -18.25 -7.52
CA GLY A 323 -7.81 -18.96 -7.11
C GLY A 323 -8.73 -19.30 -8.27
#